data_AF-D9WQH6-F1
#
_entry.id   AF-D9WQH6-F1
#
_cell.length_a   1.000
_cell.length_b   1.000
_cell.length_c   1.000
_cell.angle_alpha   90.00
_cell.angle_beta   90.00
_cell.angle_gamma   90.00
#
_symmetry.space_group_name_H-M   'P 1'
#
loop_
_entity.id
_entity.type
_entity.pdbx_description
1 polymer ?
#
loop_
_entity_poly.entity_id
_entity_poly.type
_entity_poly.pdbx_seq_one_letter_code
_entity_poly.pdbx_strand_id
1 'polypeptide(L)' 'MYCYTCQSDEQHRRLTADEKSWLKNRTGRKTVEEFFMCTAPGCRNLRTGFQKHPFDPVIRVPLP' A
#
# COMPACT_ATOMS: atom_id res chain seq x y z
N MET A 1 -2.53 5.73 -11.52
CA MET A 1 -3.62 5.35 -10.58
C MET A 1 -3.54 6.33 -9.43
N TYR A 2 -4.51 7.25 -9.29
CA TYR A 2 -4.38 8.39 -8.39
C TYR A 2 -4.30 8.03 -6.90
N CYS A 3 -3.24 8.45 -6.20
CA CYS A 3 -3.07 8.28 -4.77
C CYS A 3 -3.60 9.50 -3.99
N TYR A 4 -4.58 9.28 -3.10
CA TYR A 4 -5.17 10.38 -2.31
C TYR A 4 -4.22 10.91 -1.23
N THR A 5 -3.23 10.12 -0.83
CA THR A 5 -2.28 10.50 0.23
C THR A 5 -1.23 11.49 -0.25
N CYS A 6 -0.72 11.31 -1.47
CA CYS A 6 0.26 12.24 -2.07
C CYS A 6 -0.31 13.09 -3.21
N GLN A 7 -1.61 12.95 -3.49
CA GLN A 7 -2.34 13.68 -4.52
C GLN A 7 -1.70 13.60 -5.92
N SER A 8 -1.19 12.42 -6.27
CA SER A 8 -0.44 12.21 -7.51
C SER A 8 -0.80 10.90 -8.21
N ASP A 9 -0.56 10.83 -9.52
CA ASP A 9 -0.80 9.68 -10.40
C ASP A 9 0.38 8.74 -10.56
N GLU A 10 1.40 8.91 -9.72
CA GLU A 10 2.57 8.04 -9.62
C GLU A 10 2.22 6.55 -9.65
N GLN A 11 3.18 5.76 -10.12
CA GLN A 11 2.99 4.33 -10.25
C GLN A 11 2.66 3.69 -8.89
N HIS A 12 1.87 2.63 -8.95
CA HIS A 12 1.59 1.79 -7.79
C HIS A 12 2.10 0.40 -8.11
N ARG A 13 3.09 -0.05 -7.36
CA ARG A 13 3.69 -1.37 -7.57
C ARG A 13 3.05 -2.41 -6.66
N ARG A 14 3.13 -3.68 -7.07
CA ARG A 14 2.81 -4.80 -6.19
C ARG A 14 3.78 -4.85 -5.01
N LEU A 15 3.31 -5.40 -3.91
CA LEU A 15 4.14 -5.67 -2.73
C LEU A 15 5.10 -6.83 -2.99
N THR A 16 6.29 -6.75 -2.41
CA THR A 16 7.25 -7.88 -2.39
C THR A 16 6.76 -8.97 -1.43
N ALA A 17 7.41 -10.15 -1.45
CA ALA A 17 7.05 -11.24 -0.54
C ALA A 17 7.16 -10.84 0.94
N ASP A 18 8.21 -10.09 1.30
CA ASP A 18 8.44 -9.62 2.66
C ASP A 18 7.41 -8.58 3.08
N GLU A 19 7.09 -7.62 2.20
CA GLU A 19 6.07 -6.60 2.46
C GLU A 19 4.68 -7.22 2.60
N LYS A 20 4.36 -8.25 1.83
CA LYS A 20 3.11 -9.02 1.99
C LYS A 20 3.07 -9.72 3.33
N SER A 21 4.16 -10.37 3.73
CA SER A 21 4.25 -11.08 5.00
C SER A 21 4.11 -10.11 6.18
N TRP A 22 4.79 -8.97 6.11
CA TRP A 22 4.63 -7.86 7.04
C TRP A 22 3.18 -7.36 7.11
N LEU A 23 2.53 -7.13 5.96
CA LEU A 23 1.17 -6.60 5.94
C LEU A 23 0.15 -7.60 6.49
N LYS A 24 0.30 -8.89 6.21
CA LYS A 24 -0.51 -9.96 6.81
C LYS A 24 -0.39 -9.96 8.32
N ASN A 25 0.85 -9.92 8.84
CA ASN A 25 1.11 -9.88 10.27
C ASN A 25 0.55 -8.60 10.93
N ARG A 26 0.66 -7.45 10.26
CA ARG A 26 0.16 -6.17 10.77
C ARG A 26 -1.36 -6.07 10.82
N THR A 27 -2.06 -6.67 9.85
CA THR A 27 -3.52 -6.50 9.68
C THR A 27 -4.35 -7.72 10.08
N GLY A 28 -3.72 -8.87 10.32
CA GLY A 28 -4.40 -10.15 10.56
C GLY A 28 -5.12 -10.71 9.32
N ARG A 29 -4.95 -10.11 8.13
CA ARG A 29 -5.60 -10.56 6.90
C ARG A 29 -4.98 -11.86 6.38
N LYS A 30 -5.84 -12.76 5.88
CA LYS A 30 -5.41 -14.00 5.21
C LYS A 30 -4.73 -13.71 3.85
N THR A 31 -5.27 -12.75 3.11
CA THR A 31 -4.78 -12.36 1.77
C THR A 31 -4.52 -10.87 1.72
N VAL A 32 -3.48 -10.49 0.98
CA VAL A 32 -3.06 -9.09 0.78
C VAL A 32 -2.59 -8.83 -0.66
N GLU A 33 -3.02 -9.68 -1.59
CA GLU A 33 -2.61 -9.64 -3.00
C GLU A 33 -3.23 -8.47 -3.77
N GLU A 34 -4.32 -7.92 -3.23
CA GLU A 34 -5.05 -6.78 -3.76
C GLU A 34 -4.35 -5.43 -3.51
N PHE A 35 -3.31 -5.41 -2.67
CA PHE A 35 -2.65 -4.18 -2.25
C PHE A 35 -1.48 -3.79 -3.17
N PHE A 36 -1.39 -2.49 -3.40
CA PHE A 36 -0.33 -1.83 -4.12
C PHE A 36 0.25 -0.70 -3.27
N MET A 37 1.56 -0.50 -3.41
CA MET A 37 2.27 0.60 -2.77
C MET A 37 2.49 1.73 -3.77
N CYS A 38 2.14 2.96 -3.37
CA CYS A 38 2.49 4.16 -4.12
C CYS A 38 4.01 4.37 -4.17
N THR A 39 4.57 4.57 -5.37
CA THR A 39 6.01 4.80 -5.58
C THR A 39 6.43 6.26 -5.52
N ALA A 40 5.47 7.18 -5.32
CA ALA A 40 5.80 8.59 -5.11
C ALA A 40 6.82 8.74 -3.97
N PRO A 41 7.87 9.55 -4.14
CA PRO A 41 8.91 9.72 -3.13
C PRO A 41 8.32 10.02 -1.74
N GLY A 42 8.65 9.17 -0.75
CA GLY A 42 8.18 9.32 0.63
C GLY A 42 6.72 8.92 0.92
N CYS A 43 5.88 8.65 -0.10
CA CYS A 43 4.47 8.31 0.11
C CYS A 43 4.31 6.91 0.74
N ARG A 44 4.65 5.87 -0.03
CA ARG A 44 4.57 4.44 0.37
C ARG A 44 3.18 3.98 0.85
N ASN A 45 2.14 4.76 0.59
CA ASN A 45 0.77 4.44 1.02
C ASN A 45 0.28 3.15 0.34
N LEU A 46 -0.44 2.34 1.11
CA LEU A 46 -1.14 1.18 0.61
C LEU A 46 -2.54 1.52 0.13
N ARG A 47 -2.88 1.01 -1.05
CA ARG A 47 -4.23 1.06 -1.61
C ARG A 47 -4.55 -0.21 -2.37
N THR A 48 -5.82 -0.42 -2.70
CA THR A 48 -6.22 -1.45 -3.66
C THR A 48 -6.55 -0.83 -5.02
N GLY A 49 -6.86 -1.67 -6.01
CA GLY A 49 -7.31 -1.18 -7.32
C GLY A 49 -8.54 -0.28 -7.24
N PHE A 50 -9.49 -0.62 -6.38
CA PHE A 50 -10.78 0.06 -6.26
C PHE A 50 -10.88 0.98 -5.03
N GLN A 51 -10.28 0.59 -3.90
CA GLN A 51 -10.33 1.33 -2.65
C GLN A 51 -9.03 2.11 -2.44
N LYS A 52 -9.15 3.44 -2.49
CA LYS A 52 -8.01 4.36 -2.45
C LYS A 52 -7.50 4.62 -1.03
N HIS A 53 -8.34 4.34 -0.02
CA HIS A 53 -8.05 4.51 1.40
C HIS A 53 -8.58 3.30 2.20
N PRO A 54 -7.94 2.12 2.07
CA PRO A 54 -8.41 0.89 2.71
C PRO A 54 -8.10 0.81 4.21
N PHE A 55 -7.29 1.73 4.73
CA PHE A 55 -6.87 1.76 6.13
C PHE A 55 -7.04 3.17 6.69
N ASP A 56 -7.49 3.23 7.95
CA ASP A 56 -7.53 4.46 8.74
C ASP A 56 -7.00 4.14 10.16
N PRO A 57 -5.81 4.65 10.54
CA PRO A 57 -4.91 5.52 9.77
C PRO A 57 -4.25 4.79 8.59
N VAL A 58 -3.75 5.57 7.61
CA VAL A 58 -3.03 5.01 6.45
C VAL A 58 -1.87 4.11 6.87
N ILE A 59 -1.72 2.99 6.15
CA ILE A 59 -0.56 2.11 6.28
C ILE A 59 0.45 2.47 5.19
N ARG A 60 1.67 2.78 5.62
CA ARG A 60 2.82 2.99 4.73
C ARG A 60 3.76 1.80 4.84
N VAL A 61 4.20 1.27 3.70
CA VAL A 61 5.22 0.21 3.65
C VAL A 61 6.50 0.73 4.33
N PRO A 62 7.16 -0.04 5.22
CA PRO A 62 8.37 0.40 5.93
C PRO A 62 9.53 0.66 4.96
N LEU A 63 10.51 1.45 5.40
CA LEU A 63 11.78 1.54 4.67
C LEU A 63 12.58 0.25 4.89
N PRO A 64 13.39 -0.19 3.91
CA PRO A 64 14.43 -1.19 4.14
C PRO A 64 15.36 -0.78 5.28
#